data_AF-A0A0N4XQC9-F1
#
_entry.id   AF-A0A0N4XQC9-F1
#
_cell.length_a   1.000
_cell.length_b   1.000
_cell.length_c   1.000
_cell.angle_alpha   90.00
_cell.angle_beta   90.00
_cell.angle_gamma   90.00
#
_symmetry.space_group_name_H-M   'P 1'
#
loop_
_entity.id
_entity.type
_entity.pdbx_description
1 polymer ?
#
loop_
_entity_poly.entity_id
_entity_poly.type
_entity_poly.pdbx_seq_one_letter_code
_entity_poly.pdbx_strand_id
1 'polypeptide(L)'
;CTARSSPLGNIFHFFILEVIFLHFFQFGVTSHELAHTLGVFHEQSRYDRDPVVQLNSRVVAPELLFNFAKVNFHPELSSGC
;
A
#
# COMPACT_ATOMS: atom_id res chain seq x y z
N CYS A 1 -11.08 -26.52 7.46
CA CYS A 1 -10.36 -26.30 6.19
C CYS A 1 -9.13 -25.45 6.49
N THR A 2 -7.97 -25.90 6.02
CA THR A 2 -6.64 -25.43 6.40
C THR A 2 -6.53 -23.91 6.33
N ALA A 3 -6.28 -23.25 7.47
CA ALA A 3 -5.94 -21.83 7.53
C ALA A 3 -4.53 -21.67 6.94
N ARG A 4 -4.46 -21.53 5.61
CA ARG A 4 -3.24 -21.15 4.91
C ARG A 4 -3.04 -19.66 5.17
N SER A 5 -2.03 -19.34 5.96
CA SER A 5 -1.51 -18.00 6.15
C SER A 5 -1.34 -17.31 4.79
N SER A 6 -2.04 -16.20 4.62
CA SER A 6 -1.94 -15.34 3.44
C SER A 6 -0.54 -14.71 3.38
N PRO A 7 0.13 -14.68 2.22
CA PRO A 7 1.51 -14.18 2.08
C PRO A 7 1.62 -12.64 2.19
N LEU A 8 0.53 -11.95 2.55
CA LEU A 8 0.47 -10.50 2.74
C LEU A 8 1.35 -10.00 3.91
N GLY A 9 1.83 -10.90 4.78
CA GLY A 9 2.80 -10.58 5.83
C GLY A 9 4.24 -10.36 5.36
N ASN A 10 4.59 -10.75 4.13
CA ASN A 10 5.98 -10.74 3.64
C ASN A 10 6.35 -9.57 2.73
N ILE A 11 5.40 -8.69 2.38
CA ILE A 11 5.68 -7.48 1.59
C ILE A 11 6.00 -6.31 2.52
N PHE A 12 5.44 -6.29 3.74
CA PHE A 12 5.72 -5.29 4.77
C PHE A 12 7.14 -5.42 5.36
N HIS A 13 7.75 -6.60 5.29
CA HIS A 13 9.06 -6.87 5.89
C HIS A 13 10.26 -6.56 4.98
N PHE A 14 10.04 -6.17 3.72
CA PHE A 14 11.14 -5.86 2.79
C PHE A 14 11.45 -4.36 2.69
N PHE A 15 10.58 -3.48 3.21
CA PHE A 15 10.77 -2.02 3.17
C PHE A 15 11.21 -1.41 4.51
N ILE A 16 10.92 -2.06 5.64
CA ILE A 16 11.15 -1.50 6.98
C ILE A 16 12.60 -1.71 7.49
N LEU A 17 13.37 -2.64 6.90
CA LEU A 17 14.69 -3.00 7.43
C LEU A 17 15.85 -2.07 7.00
N GLU A 18 15.73 -1.32 5.90
CA GLU A 18 16.84 -0.50 5.38
C GLU A 18 16.77 0.99 5.79
N VAL A 19 15.68 1.44 6.43
CA VAL A 19 15.44 2.88 6.70
C VAL A 19 15.90 3.33 8.10
N ILE A 20 16.38 2.40 8.94
CA ILE A 20 16.77 2.72 10.33
C ILE A 20 18.24 3.13 10.45
N PHE A 21 19.09 2.84 9.45
CA PHE A 21 20.52 3.11 9.55
C PHE A 21 21.00 4.12 8.50
N LEU A 22 20.98 5.40 8.89
CA LEU A 22 21.88 6.51 8.49
C LEU A 22 21.12 7.79 8.10
N HIS A 23 21.08 8.70 9.08
CA HIS A 23 20.96 10.14 8.93
C HIS A 23 19.67 10.68 8.32
N PHE A 24 18.98 11.52 9.12
CA PHE A 24 17.75 12.26 8.81
C PHE A 24 16.46 11.45 8.93
N PHE A 25 15.92 11.41 10.15
CA PHE A 25 14.48 11.27 10.37
C PHE A 25 13.77 12.46 9.72
N GLN A 26 13.51 12.36 8.42
CA GLN A 26 12.67 13.33 7.73
C GLN A 26 11.27 13.12 8.30
N PHE A 27 10.79 14.06 9.13
CA PHE A 27 9.51 14.00 9.85
C PHE A 27 8.37 13.43 9.00
N GLY A 28 8.33 13.80 7.71
CA GLY A 28 7.39 13.27 6.73
C GLY A 28 7.39 11.74 6.61
N VAL A 29 8.57 11.11 6.46
CA VAL A 29 8.70 9.64 6.35
C VAL A 29 8.21 8.97 7.62
N THR A 30 8.63 9.45 8.79
CA THR A 30 8.16 8.87 10.06
C THR A 30 6.66 9.02 10.24
N SER A 31 6.11 10.19 9.92
CA SER A 31 4.66 10.40 9.99
C SER A 31 3.88 9.54 9.00
N HIS A 32 4.44 9.28 7.82
CA HIS A 32 3.88 8.41 6.79
C HIS A 32 3.81 6.95 7.26
N GLU A 33 4.88 6.42 7.83
CA GLU A 33 4.90 5.05 8.38
C GLU A 33 4.00 4.90 9.61
N LEU A 34 3.92 5.93 10.46
CA LEU A 34 2.95 5.96 11.56
C LEU A 34 1.51 5.97 11.04
N ALA A 35 1.21 6.72 9.98
CA ALA A 35 -0.12 6.72 9.37
C ALA A 35 -0.48 5.34 8.80
N HIS A 36 0.47 4.65 8.16
CA HIS A 36 0.29 3.26 7.73
C HIS A 36 -0.01 2.31 8.91
N THR A 37 0.65 2.51 10.05
CA THR A 37 0.38 1.74 11.28
C THR A 37 -1.06 1.98 11.80
N LEU A 38 -1.60 3.19 11.59
CA LEU A 38 -2.99 3.53 11.91
C LEU A 38 -4.00 3.05 10.85
N GLY A 39 -3.54 2.42 9.77
CA GLY A 39 -4.40 1.89 8.69
C GLY A 39 -4.70 2.90 7.57
N VAL A 40 -3.96 4.01 7.49
CA VAL A 40 -4.02 4.91 6.33
C VAL A 40 -3.27 4.27 5.17
N PHE A 41 -3.84 4.34 3.97
CA PHE A 41 -3.19 3.86 2.74
C PHE A 41 -2.65 5.03 1.93
N HIS A 42 -1.85 4.72 0.92
CA HIS A 42 -1.40 5.72 -0.04
C HIS A 42 -2.57 6.49 -0.67
N GLU A 43 -2.45 7.82 -0.77
CA GLU A 43 -3.52 8.66 -1.30
C GLU A 43 -3.85 8.30 -2.77
N GLN A 44 -2.84 7.94 -3.57
CA GLN A 44 -3.05 7.45 -4.93
C GLN A 44 -3.73 6.07 -4.99
N SER A 45 -3.97 5.40 -3.86
CA SER A 45 -4.73 4.17 -3.80
C SER A 45 -6.20 4.41 -3.47
N ARG A 46 -6.67 5.65 -3.36
CA ARG A 46 -8.10 5.93 -3.19
C ARG A 46 -8.95 5.35 -4.34
N TYR A 47 -10.14 4.87 -3.99
CA TYR A 47 -11.10 4.33 -4.96
C TYR A 47 -11.56 5.37 -5.99
N ASP A 48 -11.61 6.65 -5.58
CA ASP A 48 -12.08 7.80 -6.34
C ASP A 48 -10.94 8.67 -6.93
N ARG A 49 -9.73 8.13 -7.09
CA ARG A 49 -8.58 8.91 -7.61
C ARG A 49 -8.67 9.30 -9.08
N ASP A 50 -9.38 8.53 -9.91
CA ASP A 50 -9.26 8.62 -11.37
C ASP A 50 -9.68 9.99 -11.96
N PRO A 51 -10.64 10.74 -11.39
CA PRO A 51 -10.93 12.10 -11.81
C PRO A 51 -9.81 13.11 -11.54
N VAL A 52 -8.90 12.84 -10.59
CA VAL A 52 -7.84 13.77 -10.18
C VAL A 52 -6.44 13.34 -10.63
N VAL A 53 -6.16 12.05 -10.73
CA VAL A 53 -4.84 11.50 -11.09
C VAL A 53 -5.00 10.26 -11.96
N GLN A 54 -4.21 10.18 -13.04
CA GLN A 54 -4.17 9.03 -13.94
C GLN A 54 -2.83 8.28 -13.82
N LEU A 55 -2.89 6.95 -13.73
CA LEU A 55 -1.72 6.09 -13.73
C LEU A 55 -1.28 5.79 -15.17
N ASN A 56 -0.08 6.21 -15.56
CA ASN A 56 0.55 5.77 -16.79
C ASN A 56 1.24 4.41 -16.58
N SER A 57 0.54 3.31 -16.88
CA SER A 57 1.07 1.95 -16.70
C SER A 57 2.24 1.59 -17.62
N ARG A 58 2.57 2.41 -18.63
CA ARG A 58 3.67 2.14 -19.57
C ARG A 58 5.05 2.51 -19.03
N VAL A 59 5.10 3.38 -18.02
CA VAL A 59 6.35 3.86 -17.41
C VAL A 59 6.64 3.19 -16.07
N VAL A 60 5.73 2.35 -15.59
CA VAL A 60 5.88 1.58 -14.36
C VAL A 60 6.20 0.15 -14.73
N ALA A 61 7.19 -0.44 -14.07
CA ALA A 61 7.54 -1.84 -14.28
C ALA A 61 6.33 -2.74 -13.96
N PRO A 62 5.98 -3.74 -14.80
CA PRO A 62 4.77 -4.54 -14.61
C PRO A 62 4.66 -5.19 -13.22
N GLU A 63 5.79 -5.63 -12.68
CA GLU A 63 5.92 -6.24 -11.35
C GLU A 63 5.68 -5.26 -10.20
N LEU A 64 5.68 -3.94 -10.44
CA LEU A 64 5.44 -2.91 -9.43
C LEU A 64 4.05 -2.27 -9.54
N LEU A 65 3.24 -2.63 -10.54
CA LEU A 65 1.91 -2.05 -10.74
C LEU A 65 0.98 -2.26 -9.55
N PHE A 66 1.20 -3.31 -8.75
CA PHE A 66 0.41 -3.59 -7.56
C PHE A 66 0.49 -2.47 -6.50
N ASN A 67 1.58 -1.70 -6.47
CA ASN A 67 1.73 -0.55 -5.56
C ASN A 67 0.74 0.60 -5.85
N PHE A 68 0.14 0.60 -7.05
CA PHE A 68 -0.85 1.58 -7.48
C PHE A 68 -2.27 1.00 -7.55
N ALA A 69 -2.52 -0.15 -6.93
CA ALA A 69 -3.87 -0.70 -6.82
C ALA A 69 -4.77 0.25 -6.02
N LYS A 70 -6.05 0.33 -6.40
CA LYS A 70 -7.07 1.04 -5.60
C LYS A 70 -7.47 0.18 -4.42
N VAL A 71 -7.68 0.81 -3.27
CA VAL A 71 -8.24 0.21 -2.06
C VAL A 71 -9.73 0.55 -2.03
N ASN A 72 -10.56 -0.47 -2.21
CA ASN A 72 -12.01 -0.34 -2.08
C ASN A 72 -12.41 -0.87 -0.70
N PHE A 73 -12.93 0.00 0.17
CA PHE A 73 -13.72 -0.44 1.31
C PHE A 73 -15.18 -0.50 0.87
N HIS A 74 -15.59 -1.65 0.37
CA HIS A 74 -17.00 -1.90 0.06
C HIS A 74 -17.63 -2.68 1.24
N PRO A 75 -18.42 -2.05 2.12
CA PRO A 75 -19.09 -2.76 3.22
C PRO A 75 -20.13 -3.78 2.77
N GLU A 76 -20.52 -3.80 1.47
CA GLU A 76 -21.48 -4.79 0.93
C GLU A 76 -20.87 -5.78 -0.09
N LEU A 77 -19.55 -5.96 -0.12
CA LEU A 77 -18.90 -6.96 -0.99
C LEU A 77 -17.95 -7.86 -0.20
N SER A 78 -18.31 -8.16 1.05
CA SER A 78 -17.74 -9.28 1.82
C SER A 78 -18.61 -10.53 1.75
N SER A 79 -19.65 -10.55 0.91
CA SER A 79 -20.48 -11.73 0.65
C SER A 79 -20.53 -12.02 -0.85
N GLY A 80 -19.49 -12.66 -1.38
CA GLY A 80 -19.51 -13.06 -2.79
C GLY A 80 -18.19 -13.64 -3.29
N CYS A 81 -17.81 -14.78 -2.72
CA CYS A 81 -16.73 -15.70 -3.13
C CYS A 81 -15.28 -15.20 -2.96
#